data_AF-X1P5A9-F1
#
_entry.id   AF-X1P5A9-F1
#
_cell.length_a   1.000
_cell.length_b   1.000
_cell.length_c   1.000
_cell.angle_alpha   90.00
_cell.angle_beta   90.00
_cell.angle_gamma   90.00
#
_symmetry.space_group_name_H-M   'P 1'
#
loop_
_entity.id
_entity.type
_entity.pdbx_description
1 polymer ?
#
loop_
_entity_poly.entity_id
_entity_poly.type
_entity_poly.pdbx_seq_one_letter_code
_entity_poly.pdbx_strand_id
1 'polypeptide(L)'
;SHKELGHVILELSDFVADKTKRTIAKENVKVGIVRCWPQRVSGWGGKGEYYVVPEMIEPPSKRASHMKAGQLKQWWLTVHVPPDTPAGRYRMSLTVRPEKAPTTVLELHLLVLPFQLARPTDKHWGTWLDSFPPVGSLWGPERRGRKTPAEVERLARADMADYRAHGFDLALLNYYFGVKENPDGSFTYGLSTLPQDMEYLKQLGSDAPVVICFEYTCRNLEYGLAEPGKSIFPEPSVRR
;
A
#
# COMPACT_ATOMS: atom_id res chain seq x y z
N SER A 1 -33.89 -7.76 -10.01
CA SER A 1 -33.59 -9.10 -10.56
C SER A 1 -32.14 -9.48 -10.28
N HIS A 2 -31.87 -10.61 -9.64
CA HIS A 2 -30.52 -11.12 -9.35
C HIS A 2 -29.98 -11.97 -10.52
N LYS A 3 -29.75 -11.35 -11.68
CA LYS A 3 -29.25 -12.10 -12.85
C LYS A 3 -27.75 -12.34 -12.74
N GLU A 4 -27.29 -13.48 -13.24
CA GLU A 4 -25.88 -13.75 -13.46
C GLU A 4 -25.39 -12.93 -14.66
N LEU A 5 -24.20 -12.32 -14.57
CA LEU A 5 -23.61 -11.52 -15.66
C LEU A 5 -22.47 -12.25 -16.39
N GLY A 6 -21.99 -13.38 -15.86
CA GLY A 6 -20.91 -14.16 -16.44
C GLY A 6 -19.57 -13.42 -16.32
N HIS A 7 -18.72 -13.55 -17.33
CA HIS A 7 -17.49 -12.76 -17.41
C HIS A 7 -17.80 -11.30 -17.77
N VAL A 8 -17.37 -10.35 -16.95
CA VAL A 8 -17.56 -8.90 -17.17
C VAL A 8 -16.22 -8.25 -17.44
N ILE A 9 -16.08 -7.61 -18.60
CA ILE A 9 -14.86 -6.91 -19.04
C ILE A 9 -15.10 -5.40 -19.04
N LEU A 10 -14.10 -4.62 -18.61
CA LEU A 10 -14.07 -3.17 -18.68
C LEU A 10 -13.09 -2.71 -19.77
N GLU A 11 -13.56 -1.85 -20.66
CA GLU A 11 -12.75 -1.20 -21.68
C GLU A 11 -12.79 0.31 -21.50
N LEU A 12 -11.63 0.94 -21.67
CA LEU A 12 -11.46 2.38 -21.58
C LEU A 12 -11.04 2.92 -22.94
N SER A 13 -11.65 4.03 -23.34
CA SER A 13 -11.12 4.93 -24.36
C SER A 13 -10.14 5.92 -23.73
N ASP A 14 -9.50 6.75 -24.55
CA ASP A 14 -8.77 7.89 -24.04
C ASP A 14 -9.75 8.97 -23.55
N PHE A 15 -9.30 9.77 -22.60
CA PHE A 15 -9.97 11.04 -22.31
C PHE A 15 -9.68 12.01 -23.45
N VAL A 16 -10.71 12.52 -24.13
CA VAL A 16 -10.59 13.47 -25.25
C VAL A 16 -11.10 14.84 -24.82
N ALA A 17 -10.29 15.88 -25.01
CA ALA A 17 -10.69 17.26 -24.74
C ALA A 17 -11.76 17.74 -25.73
N ASP A 18 -12.84 18.34 -25.23
CA ASP A 18 -13.99 18.77 -26.04
C ASP A 18 -13.56 19.71 -27.18
N LYS A 19 -12.71 20.70 -26.87
CA LYS A 19 -12.33 21.79 -27.77
C LYS A 19 -11.08 21.53 -28.59
N THR A 20 -10.04 20.98 -27.98
CA THR A 20 -8.69 20.91 -28.58
C THR A 20 -8.39 19.55 -29.19
N LYS A 21 -9.21 18.52 -28.91
CA LYS A 21 -8.96 17.11 -29.26
C LYS A 21 -7.65 16.54 -28.69
N ARG A 22 -7.01 17.25 -27.75
CA ARG A 22 -5.90 16.71 -26.95
C ARG A 22 -6.41 15.54 -26.12
N THR A 23 -5.54 14.56 -25.89
CA THR A 23 -5.91 13.33 -25.19
C THR A 23 -5.13 13.16 -23.89
N ILE A 24 -5.78 12.57 -22.89
CA ILE A 24 -5.09 11.87 -21.80
C ILE A 24 -5.26 10.38 -22.12
N ALA A 25 -4.14 9.74 -22.44
CA ALA A 25 -4.11 8.33 -22.85
C ALA A 25 -4.69 7.43 -21.76
N LYS A 26 -5.47 6.42 -22.14
CA LYS A 26 -6.13 5.46 -21.22
C LYS A 26 -5.14 4.71 -20.32
N GLU A 27 -3.88 4.63 -20.72
CA GLU A 27 -2.78 4.04 -19.93
C GLU A 27 -2.53 4.83 -18.63
N ASN A 28 -2.91 6.10 -18.58
CA ASN A 28 -2.89 6.91 -17.36
C ASN A 28 -4.05 6.59 -16.40
N VAL A 29 -4.99 5.72 -16.80
CA VAL A 29 -6.10 5.27 -15.95
C VAL A 29 -5.83 3.85 -15.47
N LYS A 30 -5.50 3.74 -14.18
CA LYS A 30 -5.36 2.44 -13.51
C LYS A 30 -6.75 1.96 -13.08
N VAL A 31 -7.05 0.68 -13.34
CA VAL A 31 -8.31 0.05 -12.94
C VAL A 31 -8.01 -1.09 -11.98
N GLY A 32 -8.42 -0.95 -10.72
CA GLY A 32 -8.33 -2.01 -9.73
C GLY A 32 -9.69 -2.62 -9.43
N ILE A 33 -9.70 -3.85 -8.92
CA ILE A 33 -10.92 -4.48 -8.41
C ILE A 33 -10.97 -4.24 -6.91
N VAL A 34 -12.09 -3.71 -6.41
CA VAL A 34 -12.29 -3.59 -4.97
C VAL A 34 -12.65 -4.95 -4.40
N ARG A 35 -11.85 -5.40 -3.45
CA ARG A 35 -12.09 -6.59 -2.66
C ARG A 35 -12.74 -6.21 -1.35
N CYS A 36 -13.90 -6.81 -1.12
CA CYS A 36 -14.53 -6.80 0.18
C CYS A 36 -13.98 -7.95 1.02
N TRP A 37 -13.70 -7.69 2.29
CA TRP A 37 -13.23 -8.71 3.23
C TRP A 37 -13.73 -8.43 4.64
N PRO A 38 -13.80 -9.46 5.50
CA PRO A 38 -14.18 -9.27 6.90
C PRO A 38 -13.17 -8.38 7.62
N GLN A 39 -13.62 -7.23 8.08
CA GLN A 39 -12.91 -6.37 9.00
C GLN A 39 -13.55 -6.43 10.37
N ARG A 40 -12.71 -6.49 11.40
CA ARG A 40 -13.20 -6.41 12.78
C ARG A 40 -13.75 -5.01 13.00
N VAL A 41 -14.92 -4.90 13.63
CA VAL A 41 -15.50 -3.59 13.98
C VAL A 41 -14.51 -2.86 14.89
N SER A 42 -13.85 -1.84 14.35
CA SER A 42 -12.81 -1.07 15.03
C SER A 42 -13.44 -0.07 16.01
N GLY A 43 -13.79 -0.60 17.17
CA GLY A 43 -13.86 0.15 18.42
C GLY A 43 -13.14 -0.67 19.48
N TRP A 44 -12.57 -0.02 20.49
CA TRP A 44 -11.99 -0.62 21.70
C TRP A 44 -13.04 -1.37 22.55
N GLY A 45 -13.83 -2.25 21.93
CA GLY A 45 -15.07 -2.81 22.45
C GLY A 45 -15.88 -3.66 21.46
N GLY A 46 -15.45 -3.82 20.20
CA GLY A 46 -16.07 -4.78 19.29
C GLY A 46 -15.87 -6.21 19.82
N LYS A 47 -16.96 -6.85 20.29
CA LYS A 47 -17.01 -8.19 20.90
C LYS A 47 -16.69 -9.34 19.91
N GLY A 48 -15.65 -9.18 19.10
CA GLY A 48 -15.29 -10.11 18.03
C GLY A 48 -16.19 -10.03 16.80
N GLU A 49 -16.95 -8.94 16.64
CA GLU A 49 -17.82 -8.74 15.48
C GLU A 49 -17.03 -8.32 14.24
N TYR A 50 -17.51 -8.75 13.07
CA TYR A 50 -16.90 -8.47 11.77
C TYR A 50 -17.95 -7.97 10.77
N TYR A 51 -17.56 -7.01 9.93
CA TYR A 51 -18.31 -6.61 8.75
C TYR A 51 -17.51 -6.83 7.48
N VAL A 52 -18.18 -7.25 6.42
CA VAL A 52 -17.57 -7.31 5.09
C VAL A 52 -17.56 -5.91 4.50
N VAL A 53 -16.37 -5.30 4.42
CA VAL A 53 -16.21 -3.91 3.94
C VAL A 53 -15.32 -3.86 2.69
N PRO A 54 -15.59 -2.93 1.76
CA PRO A 54 -14.72 -2.67 0.61
C PRO A 54 -13.49 -1.87 1.06
N GLU A 55 -12.30 -2.46 1.01
CA GLU A 55 -11.09 -1.79 1.53
C GLU A 55 -9.87 -1.97 0.62
N MET A 56 -9.65 -3.18 0.09
CA MET A 56 -8.44 -3.47 -0.67
C MET A 56 -8.69 -3.31 -2.17
N ILE A 57 -7.84 -2.54 -2.84
CA ILE A 57 -7.79 -2.47 -4.29
C ILE A 57 -6.81 -3.54 -4.77
N GLU A 58 -7.32 -4.58 -5.44
CA GLU A 58 -6.46 -5.60 -6.02
C GLU A 58 -5.71 -5.03 -7.24
N PRO A 59 -4.42 -5.40 -7.43
CA PRO A 59 -3.60 -4.86 -8.50
C PRO A 59 -4.27 -4.97 -9.87
N PRO A 60 -4.02 -4.01 -10.79
CA PRO A 60 -4.76 -3.82 -12.05
C PRO A 60 -4.60 -4.93 -13.11
N SER A 61 -4.13 -6.11 -12.71
CA SER A 61 -3.88 -7.25 -13.61
C SER A 61 -5.12 -7.76 -14.36
N LYS A 62 -6.34 -7.38 -13.95
CA LYS A 62 -7.58 -7.82 -14.60
C LYS A 62 -8.62 -6.71 -14.67
N ARG A 63 -8.82 -6.15 -15.87
CA ARG A 63 -10.03 -5.38 -16.22
C ARG A 63 -11.25 -6.30 -16.39
N ALA A 64 -11.26 -7.46 -15.74
CA ALA A 64 -12.29 -8.44 -15.89
C ALA A 64 -12.55 -9.20 -14.58
N SER A 65 -13.83 -9.53 -14.34
CA SER A 65 -14.24 -10.35 -13.21
C SER A 65 -15.43 -11.20 -13.61
N HIS A 66 -15.49 -12.42 -13.07
CA HIS A 66 -16.70 -13.23 -13.16
C HIS A 66 -17.72 -12.77 -12.11
N MET A 67 -19.00 -12.63 -12.48
CA MET A 67 -20.07 -12.13 -11.63
C MET A 67 -21.27 -13.08 -11.61
N LYS A 68 -21.47 -13.72 -10.46
CA LYS A 68 -22.60 -14.62 -10.20
C LYS A 68 -23.87 -13.83 -9.87
N ALA A 69 -25.02 -14.49 -10.00
CA ALA A 69 -26.30 -13.95 -9.53
C ALA A 69 -26.21 -13.48 -8.06
N GLY A 70 -26.69 -12.27 -7.78
CA GLY A 70 -26.72 -11.70 -6.44
C GLY A 70 -25.38 -11.14 -5.93
N GLN A 71 -24.31 -11.15 -6.73
CA GLN A 71 -23.04 -10.54 -6.36
C GLN A 71 -22.98 -9.05 -6.71
N LEU A 72 -22.42 -8.26 -5.79
CA LEU A 72 -21.97 -6.90 -6.05
C LEU A 72 -20.48 -6.91 -6.36
N LYS A 73 -20.06 -6.14 -7.37
CA LYS A 73 -18.65 -5.93 -7.70
C LYS A 73 -18.40 -4.45 -7.93
N GLN A 74 -17.27 -3.96 -7.45
CA GLN A 74 -16.84 -2.58 -7.61
C GLN A 74 -15.45 -2.55 -8.25
N TRP A 75 -15.28 -1.65 -9.20
CA TRP A 75 -14.01 -1.32 -9.83
C TRP A 75 -13.59 0.08 -9.37
N TRP A 76 -12.32 0.25 -9.05
CA TRP A 76 -11.71 1.51 -8.67
C TRP A 76 -10.90 2.06 -9.84
N LEU A 77 -11.11 3.32 -10.22
CA LEU A 77 -10.37 3.99 -11.28
C LEU A 77 -9.49 5.09 -10.69
N THR A 78 -8.19 5.03 -10.95
CA THR A 78 -7.23 6.09 -10.58
C THR A 78 -6.72 6.75 -11.85
N VAL A 79 -7.10 8.00 -12.08
CA VAL A 79 -6.67 8.80 -13.23
C VAL A 79 -5.42 9.60 -12.85
N HIS A 80 -4.32 9.37 -13.55
CA HIS A 80 -3.10 10.18 -13.44
C HIS A 80 -3.17 11.25 -14.53
N VAL A 81 -3.22 12.52 -14.16
CA VAL A 81 -3.23 13.62 -15.14
C VAL A 81 -1.79 14.02 -15.40
N PRO A 82 -1.25 13.86 -16.63
CA PRO A 82 0.11 14.31 -16.94
C PRO A 82 0.30 15.81 -16.61
N PRO A 83 1.47 16.23 -16.10
CA PRO A 83 1.69 17.62 -15.68
C PRO A 83 1.45 18.66 -16.79
N ASP A 84 1.69 18.31 -18.05
CA ASP A 84 1.53 19.19 -19.22
C ASP A 84 0.11 19.15 -19.81
N THR A 85 -0.84 18.47 -19.16
CA THR A 85 -2.23 18.38 -19.62
C THR A 85 -2.89 19.77 -19.64
N PRO A 86 -3.35 20.26 -20.80
CA PRO A 86 -4.03 21.55 -20.88
C PRO A 86 -5.30 21.59 -20.03
N ALA A 87 -5.58 22.74 -19.42
CA ALA A 87 -6.85 22.95 -18.75
C ALA A 87 -8.03 22.79 -19.73
N GLY A 88 -9.09 22.13 -19.28
CA GLY A 88 -10.24 21.86 -20.14
C GLY A 88 -11.13 20.74 -19.63
N ARG A 89 -12.24 20.54 -20.34
CA ARG A 89 -13.16 19.41 -20.14
C ARG A 89 -12.75 18.27 -21.05
N TYR A 90 -12.61 17.09 -20.46
CA TYR A 90 -12.27 15.85 -21.12
C TYR A 90 -13.39 14.83 -20.91
N ARG A 91 -13.64 14.01 -21.93
CA ARG A 91 -14.61 12.91 -21.86
C ARG A 91 -13.95 11.59 -22.22
N MET A 92 -14.34 10.55 -21.50
CA MET A 92 -13.93 9.18 -21.77
C MET A 92 -15.15 8.28 -21.74
N SER A 93 -15.23 7.34 -22.67
CA SER A 93 -16.16 6.22 -22.60
C SER A 93 -15.54 5.06 -21.81
N LEU A 94 -16.26 4.57 -20.81
CA LEU A 94 -16.04 3.32 -20.09
C LEU A 94 -17.11 2.31 -20.55
N THR A 95 -16.68 1.27 -21.24
CA THR A 95 -17.56 0.21 -21.73
C THR A 95 -17.52 -0.98 -20.78
N VAL A 96 -18.68 -1.34 -20.23
CA VAL A 96 -18.88 -2.53 -19.40
C VAL A 96 -19.51 -3.61 -20.26
N ARG A 97 -18.78 -4.69 -20.51
CA ARG A 97 -19.18 -5.83 -21.36
C ARG A 97 -19.41 -7.09 -20.53
N PRO A 98 -20.62 -7.29 -19.97
CA PRO A 98 -20.99 -8.57 -19.40
C PRO A 98 -21.27 -9.61 -20.50
N GLU A 99 -20.91 -10.86 -20.26
CA GLU A 99 -21.15 -12.00 -21.16
C GLU A 99 -22.65 -12.30 -21.33
N LYS A 100 -23.42 -12.19 -20.23
CA LYS A 100 -24.83 -12.62 -20.16
C LYS A 100 -25.84 -11.46 -20.10
N ALA A 101 -25.41 -10.24 -20.45
CA ALA A 101 -26.28 -9.06 -20.48
C ALA A 101 -25.84 -8.06 -21.55
N PRO A 102 -26.68 -7.07 -21.92
CA PRO A 102 -26.28 -6.03 -22.85
C PRO A 102 -25.07 -5.23 -22.36
N THR A 103 -24.22 -4.82 -23.31
CA THR A 103 -23.13 -3.89 -23.05
C THR A 103 -23.68 -2.55 -22.60
N THR A 104 -23.04 -1.94 -21.59
CA THR A 104 -23.37 -0.60 -21.11
C THR A 104 -22.17 0.32 -21.33
N VAL A 105 -22.40 1.51 -21.86
CA VAL A 105 -21.36 2.54 -22.00
C VAL A 105 -21.67 3.66 -21.00
N LEU A 106 -20.69 3.97 -20.16
CA LEU A 106 -20.71 5.08 -19.24
C LEU A 106 -19.79 6.18 -19.77
N GLU A 107 -20.25 7.43 -19.73
CA GLU A 107 -19.41 8.59 -20.08
C GLU A 107 -18.86 9.22 -18.79
N LEU A 108 -17.53 9.31 -18.69
CA LEU A 108 -16.82 9.93 -17.57
C LEU A 108 -16.33 11.30 -17.99
N HIS A 109 -16.62 12.32 -17.19
CA HIS A 109 -16.25 13.71 -17.43
C HIS A 109 -15.17 14.13 -16.44
N LEU A 110 -14.07 14.68 -16.95
CA LEU A 110 -12.97 15.20 -16.15
C LEU A 110 -12.77 16.69 -16.48
N LEU A 111 -12.73 17.53 -15.46
CA LEU A 111 -12.36 18.94 -15.59
C LEU A 111 -10.92 19.13 -15.08
N VAL A 112 -10.01 19.42 -16.01
CA VAL A 112 -8.63 19.80 -15.69
C VAL A 112 -8.58 21.31 -15.49
N LEU A 113 -8.13 21.74 -14.31
CA LEU A 113 -8.04 23.15 -13.92
C LEU A 113 -6.66 23.72 -14.25
N PRO A 114 -6.52 25.04 -14.44
CA PRO A 114 -5.26 25.67 -14.86
C PRO A 114 -4.29 25.89 -13.70
N PHE A 115 -3.99 24.84 -12.93
CA PHE A 115 -2.96 24.86 -11.89
C PHE A 115 -2.26 23.51 -11.79
N GLN A 116 -1.04 23.54 -11.26
CA GLN A 116 -0.29 22.36 -10.88
C GLN A 116 -0.45 22.10 -9.39
N LEU A 117 -0.52 20.84 -9.00
CA LEU A 117 -0.45 20.48 -7.59
C LEU A 117 0.95 20.83 -7.08
N ALA A 118 1.02 21.76 -6.13
CA ALA A 118 2.28 22.17 -5.53
C ALA A 118 2.83 21.08 -4.63
N ARG A 119 4.15 20.91 -4.63
CA ARG A 119 4.90 20.13 -3.64
C ARG A 119 5.84 21.08 -2.88
N PRO A 120 5.34 21.77 -1.83
CA PRO A 120 6.17 22.63 -0.99
C PRO A 120 7.45 21.91 -0.53
N THR A 121 8.60 22.58 -0.69
CA THR A 121 9.92 22.01 -0.35
C THR A 121 10.17 21.90 1.15
N ASP A 122 9.36 22.58 1.96
CA ASP A 122 9.40 22.60 3.42
C ASP A 122 8.41 21.62 4.07
N LYS A 123 7.74 20.79 3.27
CA LYS A 123 6.80 19.77 3.74
C LYS A 123 7.20 18.39 3.26
N HIS A 124 7.02 17.42 4.14
CA HIS A 124 7.26 16.01 3.86
C HIS A 124 5.98 15.21 4.07
N TRP A 125 5.76 14.22 3.22
CA TRP A 125 4.64 13.29 3.29
C TRP A 125 5.18 11.95 3.74
N GLY A 126 4.91 11.64 5.01
CA GLY A 126 5.49 10.50 5.70
C GLY A 126 4.48 9.42 6.05
N THR A 127 4.99 8.20 6.21
CA THR A 127 4.27 7.09 6.85
C THR A 127 5.10 6.53 8.01
N TRP A 128 4.43 5.88 8.96
CA TRP A 128 5.08 5.15 10.06
C TRP A 128 5.28 3.69 9.68
N LEU A 129 6.50 3.19 9.86
CA LEU A 129 6.92 1.84 9.56
C LEU A 129 7.44 1.16 10.83
N ASP A 130 6.92 -0.02 11.15
CA ASP A 130 7.42 -0.82 12.28
C ASP A 130 8.49 -1.84 11.89
N SER A 131 8.58 -2.20 10.61
CA SER A 131 9.57 -3.15 10.10
C SER A 131 9.62 -3.13 8.57
N PHE A 132 10.57 -3.86 8.00
CA PHE A 132 10.56 -4.23 6.59
C PHE A 132 10.16 -5.70 6.40
N PRO A 133 9.26 -6.02 5.46
CA PRO A 133 8.47 -5.08 4.63
C PRO A 133 7.35 -4.38 5.45
N PRO A 134 7.05 -3.10 5.14
CA PRO A 134 6.22 -2.21 5.97
C PRO A 134 4.74 -2.64 6.12
N VAL A 135 4.14 -3.24 5.10
CA VAL A 135 2.71 -3.64 5.13
C VAL A 135 2.52 -5.12 5.47
N GLY A 136 3.57 -5.76 5.97
CA GLY A 136 3.61 -7.19 6.06
C GLY A 136 4.62 -7.64 7.07
N SER A 137 4.37 -7.35 8.35
CA SER A 137 4.71 -8.33 9.37
C SER A 137 4.40 -9.70 8.75
N LEU A 138 5.43 -10.52 8.52
CA LEU A 138 5.40 -11.64 7.57
C LEU A 138 4.56 -12.82 8.11
N TRP A 139 3.44 -12.51 8.75
CA TRP A 139 2.44 -13.39 9.30
C TRP A 139 1.74 -14.09 8.16
N GLY A 140 1.89 -15.41 8.18
CA GLY A 140 1.34 -16.31 7.21
C GLY A 140 2.07 -17.64 7.30
N PRO A 141 1.42 -18.75 6.94
CA PRO A 141 2.07 -20.05 6.95
C PRO A 141 3.28 -20.03 6.00
N GLU A 142 4.36 -20.71 6.40
CA GLU A 142 5.66 -20.76 5.71
C GLU A 142 5.53 -21.04 4.20
N ARG A 143 4.56 -21.87 3.81
CA ARG A 143 4.19 -22.19 2.42
C ARG A 143 3.91 -20.97 1.52
N ARG A 144 3.66 -19.78 2.07
CA ARG A 144 3.49 -18.55 1.29
C ARG A 144 4.81 -17.93 0.85
N GLY A 145 5.97 -18.44 1.30
CA GLY A 145 7.30 -18.01 0.85
C GLY A 145 7.70 -16.59 1.26
N ARG A 146 6.86 -15.90 2.03
CA ARG A 146 7.02 -14.46 2.36
C ARG A 146 8.25 -14.16 3.22
N LYS A 147 8.82 -15.16 3.91
CA LYS A 147 9.98 -14.99 4.79
C LYS A 147 11.34 -15.24 4.12
N THR A 148 11.38 -15.60 2.84
CA THR A 148 12.68 -15.80 2.16
C THR A 148 13.39 -14.44 1.98
N PRO A 149 14.72 -14.36 2.08
CA PRO A 149 15.44 -13.09 1.90
C PRO A 149 15.11 -12.38 0.59
N ALA A 150 15.01 -13.13 -0.51
CA ALA A 150 14.67 -12.59 -1.83
C ALA A 150 13.25 -11.99 -1.87
N GLU A 151 12.28 -12.63 -1.22
CA GLU A 151 10.90 -12.11 -1.19
C GLU A 151 10.77 -10.91 -0.26
N VAL A 152 11.50 -10.88 0.86
CA VAL A 152 11.59 -9.71 1.74
C VAL A 152 12.17 -8.53 0.98
N GLU A 153 13.28 -8.72 0.26
CA GLU A 153 13.87 -7.68 -0.57
C GLU A 153 12.88 -7.20 -1.64
N ARG A 154 12.24 -8.12 -2.37
CA ARG A 154 11.27 -7.78 -3.41
C ARG A 154 10.11 -6.95 -2.86
N LEU A 155 9.55 -7.34 -1.71
CA LEU A 155 8.45 -6.64 -1.05
C LEU A 155 8.87 -5.27 -0.52
N ALA A 156 10.01 -5.18 0.18
CA ALA A 156 10.52 -3.91 0.69
C ALA A 156 10.73 -2.89 -0.44
N ARG A 157 11.33 -3.32 -1.57
CA ARG A 157 11.51 -2.46 -2.75
C ARG A 157 10.18 -2.07 -3.39
N ALA A 158 9.24 -3.01 -3.52
CA ALA A 158 7.93 -2.73 -4.09
C ALA A 158 7.14 -1.72 -3.25
N ASP A 159 7.14 -1.86 -1.93
CA ASP A 159 6.43 -0.94 -1.03
C ASP A 159 7.06 0.47 -1.05
N MET A 160 8.39 0.58 -1.03
CA MET A 160 9.05 1.89 -1.13
C MET A 160 8.80 2.57 -2.49
N ALA A 161 8.80 1.80 -3.57
CA ALA A 161 8.46 2.31 -4.89
C ALA A 161 7.00 2.78 -4.96
N ASP A 162 6.07 2.05 -4.33
CA ASP A 162 4.66 2.43 -4.25
C ASP A 162 4.45 3.70 -3.42
N TYR A 163 5.09 3.81 -2.26
CA TYR A 163 5.07 5.03 -1.45
C TYR A 163 5.57 6.23 -2.24
N ARG A 164 6.72 6.11 -2.92
CA ARG A 164 7.23 7.20 -3.75
C ARG A 164 6.28 7.56 -4.89
N ALA A 165 5.69 6.57 -5.56
CA ALA A 165 4.72 6.80 -6.62
C ALA A 165 3.45 7.51 -6.13
N HIS A 166 3.11 7.36 -4.85
CA HIS A 166 1.98 8.03 -4.19
C HIS A 166 2.39 9.31 -3.45
N GLY A 167 3.59 9.81 -3.70
CA GLY A 167 4.03 11.12 -3.23
C GLY A 167 4.68 11.13 -1.86
N PHE A 168 4.89 9.98 -1.22
CA PHE A 168 5.65 9.92 0.02
C PHE A 168 7.15 10.17 -0.23
N ASP A 169 7.76 10.96 0.64
CA ASP A 169 9.20 11.27 0.67
C ASP A 169 9.78 11.17 2.07
N LEU A 170 9.03 10.59 3.01
CA LEU A 170 9.45 10.36 4.37
C LEU A 170 8.92 9.01 4.84
N ALA A 171 9.73 8.32 5.63
CA ALA A 171 9.28 7.19 6.42
C ALA A 171 9.90 7.29 7.82
N LEU A 172 9.04 7.13 8.83
CA LEU A 172 9.45 7.02 10.22
C LEU A 172 9.62 5.53 10.52
N LEU A 173 10.87 5.07 10.62
CA LEU A 173 11.17 3.69 10.96
C LEU A 173 11.34 3.54 12.47
N ASN A 174 10.41 2.82 13.08
CA ASN A 174 10.59 2.32 14.43
C ASN A 174 11.50 1.08 14.37
N TYR A 175 12.78 1.28 14.69
CA TYR A 175 13.81 0.26 14.54
C TYR A 175 13.95 -0.58 15.80
N TYR A 176 13.62 -1.86 15.69
CA TYR A 176 13.80 -2.84 16.74
C TYR A 176 15.15 -3.55 16.60
N PHE A 177 15.97 -3.50 17.64
CA PHE A 177 17.22 -4.26 17.72
C PHE A 177 17.33 -5.04 19.03
N GLY A 178 18.00 -6.18 18.95
CA GLY A 178 18.32 -6.99 20.13
C GLY A 178 19.42 -6.34 20.96
N VAL A 179 19.34 -6.49 22.28
CA VAL A 179 20.38 -6.05 23.21
C VAL A 179 20.77 -7.23 24.08
N LYS A 180 22.07 -7.44 24.26
CA LYS A 180 22.60 -8.51 25.11
C LYS A 180 23.59 -7.92 26.09
N GLU A 181 23.35 -8.09 27.38
CA GLU A 181 24.35 -7.82 28.42
C GLU A 181 25.42 -8.92 28.38
N ASN A 182 26.68 -8.50 28.41
CA ASN A 182 27.86 -9.36 28.41
C ASN A 182 28.26 -9.67 29.87
N PRO A 183 29.03 -10.74 30.14
CA PRO A 183 29.43 -11.10 31.50
C PRO A 183 30.22 -10.02 32.28
N ASP A 184 30.79 -9.03 31.58
CA ASP A 184 31.52 -7.90 32.14
C ASP A 184 30.64 -6.67 32.40
N GLY A 185 29.32 -6.77 32.20
CA GLY A 185 28.36 -5.68 32.34
C GLY A 185 28.27 -4.72 31.14
N SER A 186 29.01 -4.97 30.06
CA SER A 186 28.86 -4.22 28.80
C SER A 186 27.66 -4.73 27.98
N PHE A 187 27.24 -3.99 26.95
CA PHE A 187 26.11 -4.38 26.08
C PHE A 187 26.53 -4.56 24.62
N THR A 188 25.96 -5.58 23.98
CA THR A 188 26.05 -5.83 22.54
C THR A 188 24.71 -5.52 21.87
N TYR A 189 24.72 -4.77 20.77
CA TYR A 189 23.52 -4.33 20.04
C TYR A 189 23.42 -4.99 18.65
N GLY A 190 22.28 -5.62 18.37
CA GLY A 190 21.99 -6.31 17.12
C GLY A 190 21.50 -5.37 16.02
N LEU A 191 22.38 -4.51 15.49
CA LEU A 191 22.04 -3.51 14.47
C LEU A 191 22.27 -4.01 13.02
N SER A 192 22.39 -5.32 12.81
CA SER A 192 22.88 -5.88 11.54
C SER A 192 21.98 -5.65 10.34
N THR A 193 20.67 -5.40 10.55
CA THR A 193 19.72 -5.15 9.45
C THR A 193 19.66 -3.68 9.06
N LEU A 194 20.07 -2.77 9.96
CA LEU A 194 19.91 -1.34 9.78
C LEU A 194 20.53 -0.84 8.46
N PRO A 195 21.75 -1.23 8.04
CA PRO A 195 22.28 -0.78 6.76
C PRO A 195 21.38 -1.13 5.57
N GLN A 196 20.83 -2.34 5.56
CA GLN A 196 19.94 -2.79 4.48
C GLN A 196 18.59 -2.07 4.51
N ASP A 197 18.04 -1.84 5.71
CA ASP A 197 16.79 -1.08 5.89
C ASP A 197 16.97 0.37 5.41
N MET A 198 18.13 0.97 5.67
CA MET A 198 18.49 2.30 5.15
C MET A 198 18.60 2.33 3.62
N GLU A 199 19.12 1.26 2.98
CA GLU A 199 19.12 1.16 1.51
C GLU A 199 17.71 1.08 0.92
N TYR A 200 16.74 0.50 1.64
CA TYR A 200 15.35 0.54 1.20
C TYR A 200 14.79 1.96 1.28
N LEU A 201 15.00 2.65 2.40
CA LEU A 201 14.50 4.02 2.63
C LEU A 201 15.03 5.03 1.60
N LYS A 202 16.28 4.88 1.15
CA LYS A 202 16.86 5.73 0.08
C LYS A 202 16.06 5.74 -1.22
N GLN A 203 15.20 4.74 -1.46
CA GLN A 203 14.34 4.72 -2.65
C GLN A 203 13.26 5.81 -2.66
N LEU A 204 12.90 6.35 -1.49
CA LEU A 204 12.01 7.52 -1.36
C LEU A 204 12.66 8.81 -1.90
N GLY A 205 13.99 8.89 -1.86
CA GLY A 205 14.79 10.00 -2.36
C GLY A 205 16.12 10.09 -1.61
N SER A 206 17.19 10.55 -2.27
CA SER A 206 18.49 10.73 -1.63
C SER A 206 18.49 11.83 -0.56
N ASP A 207 17.62 12.83 -0.73
CA ASP A 207 17.47 13.98 0.16
C ASP A 207 16.26 13.85 1.09
N ALA A 208 15.58 12.68 1.05
CA ALA A 208 14.46 12.38 1.91
C ALA A 208 14.95 12.29 3.37
N PRO A 209 14.35 13.02 4.32
CA PRO A 209 14.65 12.83 5.72
C PRO A 209 14.32 11.40 6.13
N VAL A 210 15.21 10.78 6.88
CA VAL A 210 14.96 9.48 7.52
C VAL A 210 14.82 9.72 9.02
N VAL A 211 13.66 9.37 9.56
CA VAL A 211 13.40 9.44 11.00
C VAL A 211 13.47 8.03 11.54
N ILE A 212 14.40 7.77 12.45
CA ILE A 212 14.52 6.50 13.15
C ILE A 212 14.09 6.70 14.59
N CYS A 213 13.12 5.90 15.03
CA CYS A 213 12.70 5.83 16.41
C CYS A 213 13.17 4.50 17.02
N PHE A 214 13.61 4.52 18.27
CA PHE A 214 13.97 3.33 19.05
C PHE A 214 13.23 3.28 20.40
N GLU A 215 12.12 4.01 20.51
CA GLU A 215 11.30 4.14 21.71
C GLU A 215 10.93 2.78 22.29
N TYR A 216 10.43 1.86 21.45
CA TYR A 216 9.99 0.56 21.94
C TYR A 216 11.14 -0.34 22.41
N THR A 217 12.31 -0.26 21.78
CA THR A 217 13.50 -0.97 22.28
C THR A 217 13.93 -0.41 23.63
N CYS A 218 13.97 0.92 23.80
CA CYS A 218 14.29 1.55 25.08
C CYS A 218 13.27 1.19 26.17
N ARG A 219 11.98 1.20 25.85
CA ARG A 219 10.92 0.81 26.79
C ARG A 219 11.00 -0.66 27.20
N ASN A 220 11.33 -1.56 26.27
CA ASN A 220 11.55 -2.97 26.58
C ASN A 220 12.77 -3.18 27.49
N LEU A 221 13.85 -2.42 27.28
CA LEU A 221 15.02 -2.45 28.15
C LEU A 221 14.70 -1.96 29.56
N GLU A 222 13.96 -0.86 29.69
CA GLU A 222 13.51 -0.32 30.98
C GLU A 222 12.72 -1.36 31.77
N TYR A 223 11.74 -2.00 31.14
CA TYR A 223 10.94 -3.05 31.78
C TYR A 223 11.76 -4.29 32.13
N GLY A 224 12.69 -4.70 31.26
CA GLY A 224 13.54 -5.86 31.50
C GLY A 224 14.53 -5.66 32.64
N LEU A 225 15.14 -4.48 32.73
CA LEU A 225 16.07 -4.14 33.82
C LEU A 225 15.34 -3.90 35.15
N ALA A 226 14.07 -3.47 35.11
CA ALA A 226 13.24 -3.32 36.29
C ALA A 226 12.80 -4.67 36.91
N GLU A 227 12.88 -5.79 36.18
CA GLU A 227 12.51 -7.13 36.65
C GLU A 227 13.66 -8.15 36.49
N PRO A 228 14.67 -8.16 37.39
CA PRO A 228 15.81 -9.06 37.30
C PRO A 228 15.39 -10.54 37.23
N GLY A 229 15.86 -11.25 36.21
CA GLY A 229 15.65 -12.70 36.05
C GLY A 229 14.60 -13.13 35.04
N LYS A 230 13.89 -12.21 34.38
CA LYS A 230 13.07 -12.52 33.19
C LYS A 230 13.86 -12.29 31.91
N SER A 231 13.77 -13.22 30.95
CA SER A 231 14.30 -13.01 29.60
C SER A 231 13.64 -11.77 28.98
N ILE A 232 14.44 -10.73 28.74
CA ILE A 232 14.00 -9.38 28.33
C ILE A 232 13.55 -9.35 26.86
N PHE A 233 13.81 -10.43 26.11
CA PHE A 233 13.46 -10.52 24.71
C PHE A 233 12.76 -11.84 24.43
N PRO A 234 11.81 -11.89 23.48
CA PRO A 234 11.61 -13.13 22.74
C PRO A 234 13.00 -13.53 22.24
N GLU A 235 13.40 -14.79 22.40
CA GLU A 235 14.51 -15.29 21.59
C GLU A 235 14.29 -14.77 20.16
N PRO A 236 15.33 -14.30 19.45
CA PRO A 236 15.18 -14.00 18.03
C PRO A 236 14.60 -15.27 17.46
N SER A 237 13.29 -15.29 17.18
CA SER A 237 12.55 -16.53 17.01
C SER A 237 13.37 -17.30 16.01
N VAL A 238 13.97 -18.41 16.44
CA VAL A 238 14.70 -19.28 15.52
C VAL A 238 13.73 -19.44 14.39
N ARG A 239 14.13 -18.89 13.24
CA ARG A 239 13.29 -18.73 12.07
C ARG A 239 12.55 -20.06 11.87
N ARG A 240 11.27 -20.09 12.22
CA ARG A 240 10.30 -21.14 11.95
C ARG A 240 9.05 -20.45 11.40
#